data_AF-A0A3C1KRD4-F1
#
_entry.id   AF-A0A3C1KRD4-F1
#
_cell.length_a   1.000
_cell.length_b   1.000
_cell.length_c   1.000
_cell.angle_alpha   90.00
_cell.angle_beta   90.00
_cell.angle_gamma   90.00
#
_symmetry.space_group_name_H-M   'P 1'
#
loop_
_entity.id
_entity.type
_entity.pdbx_description
1 polymer ?
#
loop_
_entity_poly.entity_id
_entity_poly.type
_entity_poly.pdbx_seq_one_letter_code
_entity_poly.pdbx_strand_id
1 'polypeptide(L)' 'MTRVGFYVIQQAGEAQRLQVAARLADKAFQRGHRIYIHARDQAQARSLDTLLWSFRPGSFLPHGLAGEPG' A
#
# COMPACT_ATOMS: atom_id res chain seq x y z
N MET A 1 14.50 -17.90 -5.58
CA MET A 1 15.16 -17.28 -4.41
C MET A 1 14.31 -16.10 -3.92
N THR A 2 14.14 -15.94 -2.61
CA THR A 2 13.36 -14.84 -2.02
C THR A 2 14.22 -13.58 -1.87
N ARG A 3 13.71 -12.41 -2.28
CA ARG A 3 14.38 -11.12 -2.12
C ARG A 3 13.64 -10.28 -1.09
N VAL A 4 14.37 -9.74 -0.12
CA VAL A 4 13.83 -8.86 0.92
C VAL A 4 14.48 -7.49 0.79
N GLY A 5 13.69 -6.42 0.87
CA GLY A 5 14.16 -5.04 0.82
C GLY A 5 13.58 -4.22 1.96
N PHE A 6 14.40 -3.35 2.53
CA PHE A 6 14.00 -2.43 3.60
C PHE A 6 14.06 -0.99 3.06
N TYR A 7 12.99 -0.24 3.28
CA TYR A 7 12.92 1.18 2.93
C TYR A 7 13.13 2.02 4.19
N VAL A 8 14.21 2.80 4.22
CA VAL A 8 14.48 3.75 5.30
C VAL A 8 13.74 5.05 5.02
N ILE A 9 12.85 5.45 5.93
CA ILE A 9 12.03 6.66 5.80
C ILE A 9 12.62 7.74 6.70
N GLN A 10 12.97 8.88 6.12
CA GLN A 10 13.60 10.02 6.81
C GLN A 10 12.66 10.64 7.87
N GLN A 11 11.35 10.66 7.58
CA GLN A 11 10.32 11.21 8.46
C GLN A 11 9.61 10.08 9.22
N ALA A 12 9.60 10.19 10.55
CA ALA A 12 8.87 9.27 11.41
C ALA A 12 7.36 9.55 11.38
N GLY A 13 6.57 8.52 11.61
CA GLY A 13 5.12 8.63 11.74
C GLY A 13 4.36 7.58 10.94
N GLU A 14 3.18 7.23 11.41
CA GLU A 14 2.35 6.21 10.78
C GLU A 14 1.85 6.64 9.39
N ALA A 15 1.35 7.87 9.28
CA ALA A 15 0.89 8.42 8.02
C ALA A 15 1.97 8.38 6.93
N GLN A 16 3.21 8.74 7.28
CA GLN A 16 4.32 8.70 6.32
C GLN A 16 4.65 7.29 5.85
N ARG A 17 4.58 6.28 6.75
CA ARG A 17 4.75 4.88 6.38
C ARG A 17 3.67 4.42 5.40
N LEU A 18 2.41 4.80 5.63
CA LEU A 18 1.30 4.47 4.73
C LEU A 18 1.46 5.15 3.36
N GLN A 19 1.92 6.40 3.32
CA GLN A 19 2.25 7.10 2.07
C GLN A 19 3.34 6.39 1.27
N VAL A 20 4.38 5.89 1.95
CA VAL A 20 5.43 5.10 1.29
C VAL A 20 4.88 3.76 0.80
N ALA A 21 4.07 3.07 1.60
CA ALA A 21 3.42 1.82 1.18
C ALA A 21 2.56 2.02 -0.08
N ALA A 22 1.77 3.09 -0.14
CA ALA A 22 0.96 3.43 -1.32
C ALA A 22 1.81 3.65 -2.58
N ARG A 23 2.91 4.40 -2.47
CA ARG A 23 3.85 4.62 -3.58
C ARG A 23 4.52 3.33 -4.05
N LEU A 24 4.80 2.40 -3.15
CA LEU A 24 5.38 1.11 -3.49
C LEU A 24 4.36 0.20 -4.18
N ALA A 25 3.13 0.18 -3.68
CA ALA A 25 2.04 -0.59 -4.27
C ALA A 25 1.76 -0.13 -5.70
N ASP A 26 1.62 1.18 -5.93
CA ASP A 26 1.44 1.76 -7.27
C ASP A 26 2.56 1.35 -8.24
N LYS A 27 3.82 1.53 -7.84
CA LYS A 27 4.98 1.13 -8.66
C LYS A 27 5.00 -0.36 -8.96
N ALA A 28 4.66 -1.21 -7.98
CA ALA A 28 4.62 -2.65 -8.19
C ALA A 28 3.47 -3.05 -9.11
N PHE A 29 2.31 -2.39 -9.02
CA PHE A 29 1.15 -2.66 -9.84
C PHE A 29 1.38 -2.25 -11.29
N GLN A 30 1.96 -1.08 -11.52
CA GLN A 30 2.38 -0.63 -12.86
C GLN A 30 3.40 -1.58 -13.53
N ARG A 31 4.11 -2.39 -12.73
CA ARG A 31 5.03 -3.43 -13.21
C ARG A 31 4.36 -4.80 -13.40
N GLY A 32 3.03 -4.88 -13.26
CA GLY A 32 2.25 -6.11 -13.42
C GLY A 32 2.32 -7.07 -12.23
N HIS A 33 2.79 -6.63 -11.06
CA HIS A 33 2.85 -7.48 -9.88
C HIS A 33 1.48 -7.57 -9.18
N ARG A 34 1.16 -8.78 -8.69
CA ARG A 34 0.08 -8.97 -7.71
C ARG A 34 0.62 -8.66 -6.32
N ILE A 35 -0.10 -7.81 -5.59
CA ILE A 35 0.38 -7.22 -4.34
C ILE A 35 -0.48 -7.70 -3.18
N TYR A 36 0.16 -7.98 -2.06
CA TYR A 36 -0.47 -8.15 -0.76
C TYR A 36 0.19 -7.17 0.21
N ILE A 37 -0.63 -6.45 1.00
CA ILE A 37 -0.14 -5.56 2.04
C ILE A 37 -0.65 -6.07 3.38
N HIS A 38 0.29 -6.40 4.26
CA HIS A 38 -0.02 -6.80 5.62
C HIS A 38 -0.08 -5.56 6.52
N ALA A 39 -1.29 -5.18 6.95
CA ALA A 39 -1.48 -4.14 7.96
C ALA A 39 -1.35 -4.71 9.37
N ARG A 40 -0.98 -3.87 10.34
CA ARG A 40 -0.89 -4.25 11.76
C ARG A 40 -2.23 -4.70 12.34
N ASP A 41 -3.30 -4.03 11.92
CA ASP A 41 -4.67 -4.25 12.40
C ASP A 41 -5.69 -3.77 11.34
N GLN A 42 -6.97 -4.00 11.64
CA GLN A 42 -8.08 -3.63 10.77
C GLN A 42 -8.21 -2.11 10.56
N ALA A 43 -7.87 -1.30 11.56
CA ALA A 43 -7.98 0.16 11.47
C ALA A 43 -6.94 0.73 10.52
N GLN A 44 -5.71 0.22 10.57
CA GLN A 44 -4.66 0.56 9.63
C GLN A 44 -4.98 0.06 8.22
N ALA A 45 -5.55 -1.15 8.08
CA ALA A 45 -5.97 -1.68 6.79
C ALA A 45 -6.97 -0.77 6.09
N ARG A 46 -8.02 -0.34 6.82
CA ARG A 46 -9.04 0.61 6.30
C ARG A 46 -8.43 1.97 5.96
N SER A 47 -7.54 2.47 6.81
CA SER A 47 -6.84 3.74 6.56
C SER A 47 -5.99 3.68 5.30
N LEU A 48 -5.31 2.55 5.06
CA LEU A 48 -4.53 2.33 3.85
C LEU A 48 -5.42 2.18 2.62
N ASP A 49 -6.50 1.40 2.70
CA ASP A 49 -7.50 1.25 1.62
C ASP A 49 -8.03 2.61 1.15
N THR A 50 -8.49 3.46 2.09
CA THR A 50 -8.92 4.83 1.78
C THR A 50 -7.80 5.67 1.13
N LEU A 51 -6.57 5.52 1.62
CA LEU A 51 -5.42 6.24 1.07
C LEU A 51 -5.11 5.78 -0.36
N LEU A 52 -5.11 4.49 -0.65
CA LEU A 52 -4.76 3.95 -1.97
C LEU A 52 -5.70 4.44 -3.08
N TRP A 53 -6.96 4.76 -2.76
CA TRP A 53 -7.89 5.40 -3.69
C TRP A 53 -7.57 6.88 -3.99
N SER A 54 -6.89 7.59 -3.09
CA SER A 54 -6.75 9.05 -3.14
C SER A 54 -5.30 9.57 -3.19
N PHE A 55 -4.29 8.71 -2.98
CA PHE A 55 -2.90 9.17 -2.76
C PHE A 55 -2.24 9.84 -3.97
N ARG A 56 -2.71 9.59 -5.20
CA ARG A 56 -2.19 10.21 -6.42
C ARG A 56 -3.32 10.46 -7.42
N PRO A 57 -3.54 11.73 -7.85
CA PRO A 57 -4.46 12.04 -8.95
C PRO A 57 -4.10 11.29 -10.23
N GLY A 58 -5.11 10.69 -10.87
CA GLY A 58 -4.93 9.94 -12.13
C GLY A 58 -4.30 8.55 -11.99
N SER A 59 -4.06 8.09 -10.75
CA SER A 59 -3.65 6.71 -10.48
C SER A 59 -4.89 5.83 -10.31
N PHE A 60 -4.90 4.66 -10.93
CA PHE A 60 -5.89 3.62 -10.64
C PHE A 60 -5.17 2.38 -10.12
N LEU A 61 -5.40 2.05 -8.85
CA LEU A 61 -4.90 0.85 -8.20
C LEU A 61 -6.10 0.02 -7.75
N PRO A 62 -6.52 -1.02 -8.49
CA PRO A 62 -7.63 -1.86 -8.07
C PRO A 62 -7.22 -2.68 -6.84
N HIS A 63 -7.90 -2.47 -5.73
CA HIS A 63 -7.64 -3.15 -4.47
C HIS A 63 -8.91 -3.27 -3.64
N GLY A 64 -8.85 -4.09 -2.60
CA GLY A 64 -9.89 -4.24 -1.58
C GLY A 64 -9.30 -4.90 -0.34
N LEU A 65 -10.05 -4.89 0.75
CA LEU A 65 -9.64 -5.54 1.99
C LEU A 65 -9.63 -7.06 1.82
N ALA A 66 -8.63 -7.71 2.40
CA ALA A 66 -8.54 -9.16 2.35
C ALA A 66 -9.74 -9.79 3.07
N GLY A 67 -10.43 -10.71 2.39
CA GLY A 67 -11.61 -11.38 2.91
C GLY A 67 -12.95 -10.70 2.56
N GLU A 68 -12.92 -9.52 1.94
CA GLU A 68 -14.11 -8.92 1.34
C GLU A 68 -14.31 -9.45 -0.09
N PRO A 69 -15.57 -9.67 -0.52
CA PRO A 69 -15.86 -9.99 -1.91
C PRO A 69 -15.49 -8.81 -2.82
N GLY A 70 -14.86 -9.11 -3.95
CA GLY A 70 -14.48 -8.13 -4.98
C GLY A 70 -15.55 -7.94 -6.05
#